data_AF-C1N9B7-F1
#
_entry.id   AF-C1N9B7-F1
#
_cell.length_a   1.000
_cell.length_b   1.000
_cell.length_c   1.000
_cell.angle_alpha   90.00
_cell.angle_beta   90.00
_cell.angle_gamma   90.00
#
_symmetry.space_group_name_H-M   'P 1'
#
loop_
_entity.id
_entity.type
_entity.pdbx_description
1 polymer ?
#
loop_
_entity_poly.entity_id
_entity_poly.type
_entity_poly.pdbx_seq_one_letter_code
_entity_poly.pdbx_strand_id
1 'polypeptide(L)'
;MDDYPQLWPAEDDAVDGTEDLNAEEAARSVHWFPYDPKRTERRELAAEVFVLAKGVFFVVPALTLGFSWVLGAVFAEIEGWSNENGFYYVVSMLFGLPDPITDPPELSPTTTNGKICDVFIALLAWSLIGTFVGIIVNLNVISRFVGWLESGGSRWRRLFNVKTLGDFEGDALREVDDARTMREAARTFGEINAEMASARAELLGLIAPEGTPKNKA
;
A
#
# COMPACT_ATOMS: atom_id res chain seq x y z
N MET A 1 31.75 11.38 23.72
CA MET A 1 32.10 11.41 25.15
C MET A 1 30.99 12.21 25.78
N ASP A 2 30.06 11.48 26.38
CA ASP A 2 28.73 11.92 26.74
C ASP A 2 28.76 12.90 27.91
N ASP A 3 28.12 14.05 27.75
CA ASP A 3 28.02 15.06 28.80
C ASP A 3 26.62 14.93 29.43
N TYR A 4 26.51 14.05 30.43
CA TYR A 4 25.35 13.95 31.30
C TYR A 4 25.50 14.96 32.45
N PRO A 5 24.51 15.83 32.72
CA PRO A 5 24.55 16.68 33.91
C PRO A 5 24.39 15.80 35.16
N GLN A 6 25.31 15.95 36.12
CA GLN A 6 25.27 15.22 37.38
C GLN A 6 23.99 15.49 38.18
N LEU A 7 23.25 14.41 38.47
CA LEU A 7 22.18 14.36 39.46
C LEU A 7 22.79 13.92 40.80
N TRP A 8 23.02 14.87 41.71
CA TRP A 8 22.78 14.73 43.17
C TRP A 8 23.17 16.03 43.92
N PRO A 9 22.27 16.70 44.67
CA PRO A 9 22.67 17.57 45.76
C PRO A 9 22.81 16.76 47.05
N ALA A 10 23.87 17.04 47.80
CA ALA A 10 24.22 16.41 49.07
C ALA A 10 23.04 16.36 50.07
N GLU A 11 22.91 15.23 50.76
CA GLU A 11 22.12 15.09 51.98
C GLU A 11 22.66 16.05 53.04
N ASP A 12 21.81 16.93 53.56
CA ASP A 12 21.89 17.51 54.91
C ASP A 12 20.48 17.98 55.32
N ASP A 13 19.77 17.10 56.02
CA ASP A 13 18.91 17.33 57.19
C ASP A 13 18.23 18.70 57.37
N ALA A 14 17.01 18.87 56.84
CA ALA A 14 16.02 19.78 57.44
C ALA A 14 14.59 19.38 57.05
N VAL A 15 13.83 18.87 58.02
CA VAL A 15 12.39 18.65 57.94
C VAL A 15 11.68 20.01 57.91
N ASP A 16 11.15 20.43 56.77
CA ASP A 16 10.16 21.51 56.70
C ASP A 16 9.12 21.25 55.59
N GLY A 17 7.84 21.31 55.97
CA GLY A 17 6.68 20.96 55.13
C GLY A 17 6.35 21.99 54.05
N THR A 18 7.39 22.55 53.41
CA THR A 18 7.31 23.55 52.34
C THR A 18 7.75 22.99 50.98
N GLU A 19 8.29 21.77 50.93
CA GLU A 19 8.69 21.11 49.68
C GLU A 19 7.51 20.57 48.86
N ASP A 20 6.42 20.13 49.49
CA ASP A 20 5.28 19.55 48.78
C ASP A 20 4.53 20.59 47.91
N LEU A 21 4.48 21.85 48.39
CA LEU A 21 3.88 22.97 47.64
C LEU A 21 4.76 23.40 46.46
N ASN A 22 6.08 23.38 46.65
CA ASN A 22 7.06 23.68 45.59
C ASN A 22 7.15 22.56 44.56
N ALA A 23 6.94 21.30 44.93
CA ALA A 23 6.90 20.17 44.01
C ALA A 23 5.63 20.22 43.12
N GLU A 24 4.48 20.63 43.67
CA GLU A 24 3.25 20.85 42.90
C GLU A 24 3.34 22.07 41.99
N GLU A 25 3.94 23.19 42.44
CA GLU A 25 4.21 24.36 41.60
C GLU A 25 5.28 24.08 40.53
N ALA A 26 6.32 23.31 40.86
CA ALA A 26 7.32 22.85 39.89
C ALA A 26 6.66 21.96 38.82
N ALA A 27 5.79 21.02 39.21
CA ALA A 27 5.01 20.21 38.27
C ALA A 27 4.05 21.04 37.41
N ARG A 28 3.47 22.13 37.95
CA ARG A 28 2.64 23.09 37.20
C ARG A 28 3.46 23.96 36.23
N SER A 29 4.70 24.31 36.60
CA SER A 29 5.59 25.17 35.80
C SER A 29 6.23 24.44 34.61
N VAL A 30 6.31 23.10 34.66
CA VAL A 30 6.87 22.24 33.61
C VAL A 30 5.83 21.89 32.52
N HIS A 31 4.57 22.31 32.70
CA HIS A 31 3.46 22.01 31.79
C HIS A 31 3.01 23.25 30.98
N TRP A 32 3.82 23.74 30.04
CA TRP A 32 3.30 24.75 29.09
C TRP A 32 3.80 24.67 27.64
N PHE A 33 4.68 23.74 27.28
CA PHE A 33 4.77 23.37 25.86
C PHE A 33 3.75 22.28 25.57
N PRO A 34 2.68 22.57 24.81
CA PRO A 34 1.82 21.51 24.31
C PRO A 34 2.67 20.60 23.41
N TYR A 35 3.10 19.47 23.94
CA TYR A 35 3.61 18.36 23.14
C TYR A 35 2.44 17.88 22.30
N ASP A 36 2.34 18.39 21.08
CA ASP A 36 1.35 17.93 20.09
C ASP A 36 1.99 16.78 19.29
N PRO A 37 1.75 15.51 19.67
CA PRO A 37 2.35 14.35 19.00
C PRO A 37 2.02 14.31 17.51
N LYS A 38 0.91 14.91 17.08
CA LYS A 38 0.49 14.92 15.68
C LYS A 38 1.32 15.88 14.83
N ARG A 39 1.89 16.93 15.45
CA ARG A 39 2.70 17.93 14.74
C ARG A 39 4.15 17.47 14.56
N THR A 40 4.70 16.73 15.53
CA THR A 40 6.03 16.11 15.41
C THR A 40 6.02 14.98 14.39
N GLU A 41 5.03 14.10 14.43
CA GLU A 41 4.84 13.01 13.47
C GLU A 41 4.77 13.52 12.02
N ARG A 42 4.02 14.60 11.76
CA ARG A 42 3.96 15.24 10.43
C ARG A 42 5.29 15.83 9.94
N ARG A 43 6.14 16.33 10.84
CA ARG A 43 7.45 16.89 10.48
C ARG A 43 8.46 15.80 10.16
N GLU A 44 8.44 14.71 10.91
CA GLU A 44 9.24 13.51 10.63
C GLU A 44 8.83 12.86 9.31
N LEU A 45 7.52 12.78 9.05
CA LEU A 45 6.97 12.34 7.76
C LEU A 45 7.45 13.23 6.61
N ALA A 46 7.34 14.55 6.76
CA ALA A 46 7.79 15.48 5.73
C ALA A 46 9.30 15.40 5.49
N ALA A 47 10.09 15.22 6.56
CA ALA A 47 11.54 15.06 6.46
C ALA A 47 11.92 13.76 5.73
N GLU A 48 11.29 12.63 6.06
CA GLU A 48 11.58 11.35 5.39
C GLU A 48 11.12 11.33 3.94
N VAL A 49 9.93 11.86 3.62
CA VAL A 49 9.47 12.00 2.23
C VAL A 49 10.40 12.93 1.45
N PHE A 50 10.87 14.01 2.07
CA PHE A 50 11.84 14.91 1.46
C PHE A 50 13.20 14.24 1.23
N VAL A 51 13.67 13.40 2.16
CA VAL A 51 14.89 12.60 1.99
C VAL A 51 14.73 11.59 0.85
N LEU A 52 13.60 10.87 0.79
CA LEU A 52 13.31 9.93 -0.29
C LEU A 52 13.23 10.64 -1.64
N ALA A 53 12.50 11.76 -1.71
CA ALA A 53 12.40 12.55 -2.93
C ALA A 53 13.77 13.08 -3.37
N LYS A 54 14.57 13.62 -2.45
CA LYS A 54 15.95 14.01 -2.76
C LYS A 54 16.80 12.84 -3.25
N GLY A 55 16.67 11.68 -2.60
CA GLY A 55 17.33 10.44 -2.96
C GLY A 55 17.03 10.06 -4.41
N VAL A 56 15.75 9.92 -4.74
CA VAL A 56 15.29 9.44 -6.05
C VAL A 56 15.55 10.44 -7.17
N PHE A 57 15.28 11.73 -6.95
CA PHE A 57 15.35 12.73 -8.03
C PHE A 57 16.72 13.37 -8.21
N PHE A 58 17.59 13.34 -7.21
CA PHE A 58 18.89 14.01 -7.28
C PHE A 58 20.05 13.04 -7.01
N VAL A 59 19.99 12.26 -5.93
CA VAL A 59 21.11 11.40 -5.53
C VAL A 59 21.30 10.24 -6.50
N VAL A 60 20.21 9.54 -6.87
CA VAL A 60 20.27 8.43 -7.82
C VAL A 60 20.77 8.89 -9.19
N PRO A 61 20.21 9.93 -9.84
CA PRO A 61 20.73 10.43 -11.12
C PRO A 61 22.18 10.94 -11.03
N ALA A 62 22.56 11.61 -9.95
CA ALA A 62 23.93 12.09 -9.79
C ALA A 62 24.93 10.92 -9.65
N LEU A 63 24.57 9.89 -8.88
CA LEU A 63 25.42 8.72 -8.70
C LEU A 63 25.51 7.89 -9.98
N THR A 64 24.42 7.71 -10.74
CA THR A 64 24.47 7.00 -12.01
C THR A 64 25.33 7.74 -13.03
N LEU A 65 25.15 9.05 -13.19
CA LEU A 65 25.98 9.86 -14.09
C LEU A 65 27.45 9.87 -13.67
N GLY A 66 27.74 10.00 -12.37
CA GLY A 66 29.10 9.95 -11.85
C GLY A 66 29.77 8.59 -12.07
N PHE A 67 29.05 7.50 -11.81
CA PHE A 67 29.55 6.13 -12.07
C PHE A 67 29.82 5.91 -13.55
N SER A 68 28.87 6.30 -14.41
CA SER A 68 29.03 6.20 -15.86
C SER A 68 30.22 6.99 -16.37
N TRP A 69 30.49 8.16 -15.81
CA TRP A 69 31.64 8.97 -16.21
C TRP A 69 32.96 8.29 -15.88
N VAL A 70 33.11 7.82 -14.64
CA VAL A 70 34.37 7.20 -14.18
C VAL A 70 34.60 5.84 -14.84
N LEU A 71 33.60 4.95 -14.81
CA LEU A 71 33.73 3.61 -15.38
C LEU A 71 33.75 3.65 -16.91
N GLY A 72 32.99 4.56 -17.52
CA GLY A 72 32.98 4.75 -18.97
C GLY A 72 34.32 5.23 -19.50
N ALA A 73 35.00 6.13 -18.79
CA ALA A 73 36.36 6.57 -19.17
C ALA A 73 37.38 5.42 -19.10
N VAL A 74 37.33 4.61 -18.05
CA VAL A 74 38.21 3.42 -17.92
C VAL A 74 37.93 2.40 -19.02
N PHE A 75 36.64 2.17 -19.32
CA PHE A 75 36.23 1.23 -20.37
C PHE A 75 36.62 1.71 -21.76
N ALA A 76 36.50 3.02 -22.02
CA ALA A 76 36.91 3.64 -23.27
C ALA A 76 38.41 3.42 -23.54
N GLU A 77 39.26 3.58 -22.53
CA GLU A 77 40.71 3.37 -22.67
C GLU A 77 41.04 1.90 -23.01
N ILE A 78 40.30 0.93 -22.46
CA ILE A 78 40.54 -0.50 -22.69
C ILE A 78 40.14 -0.92 -24.10
N GLU A 79 39.02 -0.42 -24.60
CA GLU A 79 38.51 -0.75 -25.95
C GLU A 79 39.01 0.23 -27.03
N GLY A 80 39.75 1.28 -26.66
CA GLY A 80 40.23 2.31 -27.59
C GLY A 80 39.12 3.20 -28.14
N TRP A 81 38.04 3.39 -27.39
CA TRP A 81 36.89 4.22 -27.77
C TRP A 81 37.08 5.68 -27.34
N SER A 82 36.23 6.56 -27.85
CA SER A 82 36.11 7.90 -27.28
C SER A 82 35.52 7.82 -25.87
N ASN A 83 35.93 8.74 -24.99
CA ASN A 83 35.39 8.83 -23.63
C ASN A 83 33.86 9.00 -23.63
N GLU A 84 33.32 9.70 -24.62
CA GLU A 84 31.87 9.87 -24.81
C GLU A 84 31.18 8.53 -25.09
N ASN A 85 31.76 7.70 -25.96
CA ASN A 85 31.21 6.37 -26.24
C ASN A 85 31.30 5.45 -25.03
N GLY A 86 32.41 5.47 -24.28
CA GLY A 86 32.50 4.72 -23.02
C GLY A 86 31.46 5.16 -21.99
N PHE A 87 31.23 6.48 -21.84
CA PHE A 87 30.19 7.02 -20.98
C PHE A 87 28.79 6.54 -21.40
N TYR A 88 28.42 6.75 -22.66
CA TYR A 88 27.12 6.36 -23.19
C TYR A 88 26.89 4.86 -23.13
N TYR A 89 27.93 4.05 -23.31
CA TYR A 89 27.86 2.61 -23.14
C TYR A 89 27.47 2.22 -21.70
N VAL A 90 28.16 2.76 -20.70
CA VAL A 90 27.87 2.45 -19.28
C VAL A 90 26.52 3.03 -18.83
N VAL A 91 26.15 4.21 -19.33
CA VAL A 91 24.79 4.77 -19.13
C VAL A 91 23.72 3.81 -19.64
N SER A 92 23.88 3.32 -20.88
CA SER A 92 22.91 2.40 -21.50
C SER A 92 22.75 1.13 -20.68
N MET A 93 23.87 0.58 -20.19
CA MET A 93 23.89 -0.59 -19.33
C MET A 93 23.17 -0.34 -18.00
N LEU A 94 23.42 0.79 -17.34
CA LEU A 94 22.76 1.14 -16.06
C LEU A 94 21.24 1.33 -16.20
N PHE A 95 20.79 1.82 -17.35
CA PHE A 95 19.36 1.95 -17.66
C PHE A 95 18.75 0.68 -18.25
N GLY A 96 19.55 -0.38 -18.48
CA GLY A 96 19.08 -1.64 -19.03
C GLY A 96 18.59 -1.53 -20.47
N LEU A 97 19.14 -0.61 -21.26
CA LEU A 97 18.80 -0.48 -22.67
C LEU A 97 19.38 -1.67 -23.45
N PRO A 98 18.59 -2.30 -24.36
CA PRO A 98 19.08 -3.42 -25.16
C PRO A 98 20.14 -2.98 -26.17
N ASP A 99 19.97 -1.79 -26.74
CA ASP A 99 20.93 -1.18 -27.67
C ASP A 99 21.63 -0.01 -26.98
N PRO A 100 22.97 0.07 -27.04
CA PRO A 100 23.70 1.18 -26.44
C PRO A 100 23.45 2.48 -27.23
N ILE A 101 23.30 3.59 -26.51
CA ILE A 101 23.15 4.93 -27.10
C ILE A 101 24.49 5.52 -27.60
N THR A 102 25.41 4.66 -28.00
CA THR A 102 26.72 5.02 -28.54
C THR A 102 26.64 5.38 -30.03
N ASP A 103 27.66 6.05 -30.55
CA ASP A 103 27.85 6.22 -32.00
C ASP A 103 29.16 5.55 -32.42
N PRO A 104 29.14 4.42 -33.15
CA PRO A 104 27.97 3.76 -33.76
C PRO A 104 27.01 3.04 -32.77
N PRO A 105 25.74 2.80 -33.16
CA PRO A 105 24.70 2.24 -32.30
C PRO A 105 24.87 0.76 -31.92
N GLU A 106 25.81 0.05 -32.56
CA GLU A 106 26.11 -1.37 -32.30
C GLU A 106 27.50 -1.56 -31.64
N LEU A 107 27.99 -0.54 -30.95
CA LEU A 107 29.31 -0.58 -30.33
C LEU A 107 29.32 -1.61 -29.18
N SER A 108 30.07 -2.69 -29.36
CA SER A 108 30.19 -3.78 -28.39
C SER A 108 31.66 -4.14 -28.15
N PRO A 109 32.03 -4.57 -26.94
CA PRO A 109 33.41 -4.88 -26.60
C PRO A 109 33.95 -6.01 -27.46
N THR A 110 35.01 -5.71 -28.19
CA THR A 110 35.64 -6.65 -29.14
C THR A 110 36.82 -7.38 -28.50
N THR A 111 37.47 -6.76 -27.52
CA THR A 111 38.66 -7.31 -26.88
C THR A 111 38.30 -8.31 -25.79
N THR A 112 39.15 -9.32 -25.57
CA THR A 112 38.97 -10.27 -24.46
C THR A 112 38.96 -9.57 -23.11
N ASN A 113 39.80 -8.55 -22.95
CA ASN A 113 39.89 -7.77 -21.72
C ASN A 113 38.64 -6.91 -21.50
N GLY A 114 38.12 -6.25 -22.55
CA GLY A 114 36.90 -5.47 -22.44
C GLY A 114 35.68 -6.33 -22.12
N LYS A 115 35.57 -7.55 -22.65
CA LYS A 115 34.50 -8.49 -22.25
C LYS A 115 34.53 -8.85 -20.77
N ILE A 116 35.72 -9.04 -20.19
CA ILE A 116 35.86 -9.32 -18.75
C ILE A 116 35.47 -8.08 -17.94
N CYS A 117 35.98 -6.91 -18.33
CA CYS A 117 35.65 -5.64 -17.69
C CYS A 117 34.16 -5.31 -17.77
N ASP A 118 33.51 -5.65 -18.88
CA ASP A 118 32.08 -5.46 -19.10
C ASP A 118 31.26 -6.22 -18.05
N VAL A 119 31.59 -7.49 -17.78
CA VAL A 119 30.95 -8.27 -16.72
C VAL A 119 31.16 -7.64 -15.34
N PHE A 120 32.36 -7.14 -15.04
CA PHE A 120 32.61 -6.46 -13.76
C PHE A 120 31.82 -5.16 -13.62
N ILE A 121 31.77 -4.34 -14.67
CA ILE A 121 31.01 -3.09 -14.70
C ILE A 121 29.51 -3.38 -14.55
N ALA A 122 29.00 -4.40 -15.23
CA ALA A 122 27.63 -4.86 -15.07
C ALA A 122 27.35 -5.25 -13.61
N LEU A 123 28.17 -6.10 -12.99
CA LEU A 123 27.98 -6.49 -11.59
C LEU A 123 27.94 -5.28 -10.64
N LEU A 124 28.81 -4.30 -10.85
CA LEU A 124 28.82 -3.07 -10.06
C LEU A 124 27.57 -2.21 -10.31
N ALA A 125 27.13 -2.08 -11.56
CA ALA A 125 25.93 -1.36 -11.95
C ALA A 125 24.67 -1.96 -11.31
N TRP A 126 24.51 -3.27 -11.39
CA TRP A 126 23.38 -3.99 -10.77
C TRP A 126 23.45 -3.96 -9.24
N SER A 127 24.65 -4.00 -8.66
CA SER A 127 24.84 -3.83 -7.21
C SER A 127 24.42 -2.44 -6.72
N LEU A 128 24.69 -1.39 -7.50
CA LEU A 128 24.25 -0.02 -7.20
C LEU A 128 22.72 0.06 -7.13
N ILE A 129 22.02 -0.51 -8.12
CA ILE A 129 20.55 -0.59 -8.14
C ILE A 129 20.04 -1.36 -6.92
N GLY A 130 20.62 -2.52 -6.63
CA GLY A 130 20.24 -3.34 -5.47
C GLY A 130 20.42 -2.61 -4.14
N THR A 131 21.48 -1.82 -4.01
CA THR A 131 21.74 -1.01 -2.81
C THR A 131 20.66 0.05 -2.61
N PHE A 132 20.25 0.74 -3.67
CA PHE A 132 19.14 1.70 -3.59
C PHE A 132 17.81 1.04 -3.23
N VAL A 133 17.50 -0.11 -3.84
CA VAL A 133 16.30 -0.88 -3.48
C VAL A 133 16.34 -1.27 -2.00
N GLY A 134 17.50 -1.72 -1.50
CA GLY A 134 17.69 -2.04 -0.09
C GLY A 134 17.46 -0.84 0.84
N ILE A 135 18.00 0.34 0.49
CA ILE A 135 17.77 1.58 1.23
C ILE A 135 16.27 1.93 1.24
N ILE A 136 15.60 1.87 0.09
CA ILE A 136 14.16 2.18 -0.03
C ILE A 136 13.32 1.23 0.82
N VAL A 137 13.63 -0.07 0.82
CA VAL A 137 12.93 -1.08 1.61
C VAL A 137 13.14 -0.86 3.11
N ASN A 138 14.32 -0.40 3.52
CA ASN A 138 14.63 -0.12 4.93
C ASN A 138 13.98 1.18 5.44
N LEU A 139 13.54 2.08 4.54
CA LEU A 139 12.72 3.20 4.94
C LEU A 139 11.34 2.69 5.35
N ASN A 140 10.80 3.19 6.47
CA ASN A 140 9.44 2.88 6.98
C ASN A 140 8.29 3.34 6.04
N VAL A 141 8.61 3.59 4.78
CA VAL A 141 7.73 4.02 3.69
C VAL A 141 6.67 2.98 3.40
N ILE A 142 6.93 1.67 3.58
CA ILE A 142 5.92 0.62 3.36
C ILE A 142 4.81 0.72 4.42
N SER A 143 5.17 0.71 5.71
CA SER A 143 4.23 0.87 6.82
C SER A 143 3.44 2.19 6.71
N ARG A 144 4.06 3.22 6.14
CA ARG A 144 3.45 4.55 5.94
C ARG A 144 2.66 4.69 4.65
N PHE A 145 2.98 3.94 3.59
CA PHE A 145 2.16 3.82 2.39
C PHE A 145 0.88 3.07 2.74
N VAL A 146 1.01 2.00 3.53
CA VAL A 146 -0.14 1.32 4.14
C VAL A 146 -0.93 2.28 5.03
N GLY A 147 -0.27 3.03 5.93
CA GLY A 147 -0.96 4.03 6.77
C GLY A 147 -1.62 5.17 5.97
N TRP A 148 -1.01 5.63 4.86
CA TRP A 148 -1.58 6.59 3.94
C TRP A 148 -2.75 5.99 3.14
N LEU A 149 -2.68 4.71 2.77
CA LEU A 149 -3.73 3.98 2.06
C LEU A 149 -4.90 3.65 3.00
N GLU A 150 -4.64 3.42 4.28
CA GLU A 150 -5.64 3.28 5.33
C GLU A 150 -6.31 4.63 5.67
N SER A 151 -5.52 5.71 5.80
CA SER A 151 -5.98 7.07 6.09
C SER A 151 -6.73 7.70 4.89
N GLY A 152 -6.16 7.57 3.69
CA GLY A 152 -6.73 7.97 2.40
C GLY A 152 -7.84 7.02 1.92
N GLY A 153 -7.92 5.83 2.49
CA GLY A 153 -8.92 4.80 2.19
C GLY A 153 -10.35 5.26 2.45
N SER A 154 -10.60 6.33 3.22
CA SER A 154 -11.94 6.91 3.38
C SER A 154 -12.40 7.75 2.16
N ARG A 155 -11.47 8.32 1.39
CA ARG A 155 -11.72 9.06 0.15
C ARG A 155 -11.59 8.14 -1.07
N TRP A 156 -10.62 7.23 -1.08
CA TRP A 156 -10.44 6.23 -2.13
C TRP A 156 -11.53 5.13 -2.12
N ARG A 157 -12.05 4.70 -0.94
CA ARG A 157 -13.23 3.79 -0.86
C ARG A 157 -14.45 4.34 -1.59
N ARG A 158 -14.68 5.65 -1.50
CA ARG A 158 -15.79 6.32 -2.19
C ARG A 158 -15.59 6.42 -3.69
N LEU A 159 -14.35 6.47 -4.17
CA LEU A 159 -14.05 6.58 -5.60
C LEU A 159 -13.97 5.22 -6.30
N PHE A 160 -13.56 4.14 -5.63
CA PHE A 160 -13.37 2.83 -6.26
C PHE A 160 -14.37 1.75 -5.86
N ASN A 161 -15.43 2.08 -5.12
CA ASN A 161 -16.54 1.19 -4.74
C ASN A 161 -16.10 -0.25 -4.38
N VAL A 162 -15.00 -0.37 -3.64
CA VAL A 162 -14.41 -1.65 -3.28
C VAL A 162 -15.27 -2.25 -2.16
N LYS A 163 -16.11 -3.23 -2.51
CA LYS A 163 -16.95 -3.97 -1.55
C LYS A 163 -16.05 -4.73 -0.57
N THR A 164 -16.35 -4.61 0.72
CA THR A 164 -15.66 -5.37 1.77
C THR A 164 -16.32 -6.74 1.98
N LEU A 165 -15.61 -7.70 2.58
CA LEU A 165 -16.15 -9.04 2.88
C LEU A 165 -17.45 -8.99 3.70
N GLY A 166 -17.61 -8.00 4.60
CA GLY A 166 -18.84 -7.79 5.34
C GLY A 166 -20.01 -7.30 4.47
N ASP A 167 -19.73 -6.57 3.38
CA ASP A 167 -20.76 -6.17 2.41
C ASP A 167 -21.23 -7.38 1.59
N PHE A 168 -20.32 -8.31 1.27
CA PHE A 168 -20.68 -9.59 0.63
C PHE A 168 -21.48 -10.50 1.55
N GLU A 169 -21.15 -10.53 2.84
CA GLU A 169 -21.90 -11.29 3.85
C GLU A 169 -23.30 -10.69 4.09
N GLY A 170 -23.41 -9.36 4.10
CA GLY A 170 -24.69 -8.65 4.18
C GLY A 170 -25.57 -8.85 2.94
N ASP A 171 -24.99 -8.82 1.74
CA ASP A 171 -25.69 -9.10 0.48
C ASP A 171 -26.18 -10.56 0.45
N ALA A 172 -25.36 -11.52 0.89
CA ALA A 172 -25.73 -12.94 0.96
C ALA A 172 -26.85 -13.20 1.99
N LEU A 173 -26.81 -12.53 3.15
CA LEU A 173 -27.87 -12.66 4.16
C LEU A 173 -29.19 -12.05 3.69
N ARG A 174 -29.17 -10.91 2.98
CA ARG A 174 -30.36 -10.33 2.35
C ARG A 174 -30.95 -11.25 1.29
N GLU A 175 -30.12 -11.87 0.47
CA GLU A 175 -30.58 -12.80 -0.57
C GLU A 175 -31.26 -14.05 0.03
N VAL A 176 -30.73 -14.57 1.15
CA VAL A 176 -31.35 -15.69 1.88
C VAL A 176 -32.68 -15.31 2.52
N ASP A 177 -32.82 -14.08 3.02
CA ASP A 177 -34.06 -13.58 3.64
C ASP A 177 -35.14 -13.29 2.57
N ASP A 178 -34.75 -12.70 1.44
CA ASP A 178 -35.62 -12.49 0.28
C ASP A 178 -36.10 -13.84 -0.31
N ALA A 179 -35.24 -14.85 -0.35
CA ALA A 179 -35.64 -16.20 -0.78
C ALA A 179 -36.59 -16.89 0.20
N ARG A 180 -36.46 -16.62 1.51
CA ARG A 180 -37.36 -17.16 2.54
C ARG A 180 -38.73 -16.52 2.44
N THR A 181 -38.80 -15.19 2.34
CA THR A 181 -40.05 -14.44 2.18
C THR A 181 -40.78 -14.83 0.89
N MET A 182 -40.07 -15.06 -0.22
CA MET A 182 -40.68 -15.57 -1.45
C MET A 182 -41.29 -16.98 -1.29
N ARG A 183 -40.65 -17.87 -0.52
CA ARG A 183 -41.20 -19.22 -0.25
C ARG A 183 -42.44 -19.16 0.64
N GLU A 184 -42.45 -18.26 1.62
CA GLU A 184 -43.61 -18.02 2.46
C GLU A 184 -44.78 -17.47 1.63
N ALA A 185 -44.53 -16.47 0.78
CA ALA A 185 -45.52 -15.95 -0.14
C ALA A 185 -46.07 -17.05 -1.07
N ALA A 186 -45.21 -17.87 -1.66
CA ALA A 186 -45.63 -18.97 -2.53
C ALA A 186 -46.51 -20.01 -1.81
N ARG A 187 -46.24 -20.32 -0.53
CA ARG A 187 -47.11 -21.17 0.28
C ARG A 187 -48.47 -20.53 0.51
N THR A 188 -48.51 -19.26 0.91
CA THR A 188 -49.78 -18.56 1.11
C THR A 188 -50.62 -18.48 -0.16
N PHE A 189 -49.99 -18.24 -1.32
CA PHE A 189 -50.68 -18.27 -2.60
C PHE A 189 -51.19 -19.68 -2.96
N GLY A 190 -50.43 -20.72 -2.62
CA GLY A 190 -50.85 -22.11 -2.80
C GLY A 190 -52.06 -22.49 -1.95
N GLU A 191 -52.07 -22.08 -0.67
CA GLU A 191 -53.19 -22.28 0.26
C GLU A 191 -54.45 -21.56 -0.24
N ILE A 192 -54.33 -20.29 -0.64
CA ILE A 192 -55.44 -19.50 -1.21
C ILE A 192 -55.99 -20.17 -2.49
N ASN A 193 -55.12 -20.68 -3.36
CA ASN A 193 -55.55 -21.36 -4.58
C ASN A 193 -56.24 -22.70 -4.28
N ALA A 194 -55.80 -23.42 -3.25
CA ALA A 194 -56.45 -24.66 -2.80
C ALA A 194 -57.84 -24.37 -2.20
N GLU A 195 -57.99 -23.31 -1.40
CA GLU A 195 -59.28 -22.84 -0.88
C GLU A 195 -60.23 -22.41 -2.00
N MET A 196 -59.73 -21.67 -3.00
CA MET A 196 -60.53 -21.29 -4.17
C MET A 196 -60.93 -22.52 -4.99
N ALA A 197 -60.08 -23.54 -5.10
CA ALA A 197 -60.42 -24.78 -5.79
C ALA A 197 -61.51 -25.57 -5.06
N SER A 198 -61.47 -25.66 -3.73
CA SER A 198 -62.53 -26.29 -2.94
C SER A 198 -63.84 -25.49 -2.99
N ALA A 199 -63.78 -24.17 -2.89
CA ALA A 199 -64.96 -23.31 -3.01
C ALA A 199 -65.58 -23.41 -4.41
N ARG A 200 -64.76 -23.52 -5.46
CA ARG A 200 -65.22 -23.75 -6.83
C ARG A 200 -65.84 -25.14 -7.00
N ALA A 201 -65.30 -26.18 -6.35
CA ALA A 201 -65.88 -27.52 -6.38
C ALA A 201 -67.23 -27.58 -5.63
N GLU A 202 -67.35 -26.87 -4.51
CA GLU A 202 -68.60 -26.75 -3.75
C GLU A 202 -69.67 -25.97 -4.53
N LEU A 203 -69.28 -24.86 -5.18
CA LEU A 203 -70.16 -24.11 -6.08
C LEU A 203 -70.58 -24.94 -7.31
N LEU A 204 -69.69 -25.75 -7.88
CA LEU A 204 -70.04 -26.65 -8.99
C LEU A 204 -70.92 -27.82 -8.53
N GLY A 205 -70.78 -28.28 -7.29
CA GLY A 205 -71.70 -29.24 -6.67
C GLY A 205 -73.10 -28.68 -6.45
N LEU A 206 -73.22 -27.38 -6.16
CA LEU A 206 -74.49 -26.65 -6.04
C LEU A 206 -75.14 -26.31 -7.40
N ILE A 207 -74.35 -26.21 -8.48
CA ILE A 207 -74.83 -25.89 -9.85
C ILE A 207 -75.09 -27.17 -10.68
N ALA A 208 -74.74 -28.37 -10.18
CA ALA A 208 -75.05 -29.63 -10.84
C ALA A 208 -76.58 -29.79 -10.98
N PRO A 209 -77.14 -29.77 -12.20
CA PRO A 209 -78.59 -29.86 -12.40
C PRO A 209 -79.09 -31.26 -12.05
N GLU A 210 -80.23 -31.32 -11.38
CA GLU A 210 -81.08 -32.50 -11.34
C GLU A 210 -81.19 -33.15 -12.73
N GLY A 211 -80.80 -34.42 -12.81
CA GLY A 211 -81.35 -35.34 -13.79
C GLY A 211 -80.41 -35.74 -14.92
N THR A 212 -79.93 -36.98 -14.85
CA THR A 212 -79.95 -37.84 -16.03
C THR A 212 -80.63 -39.17 -15.68
N PRO A 213 -81.63 -39.60 -16.47
CA PRO A 213 -82.46 -40.77 -16.19
C PRO A 213 -81.67 -42.08 -16.32
N LYS A 214 -82.04 -43.06 -15.49
CA LYS A 214 -81.63 -44.46 -15.61
C LYS A 214 -82.05 -44.98 -16.99
N ASN A 215 -81.12 -45.58 -17.75
CA ASN A 215 -81.50 -46.57 -18.75
C ASN A 215 -80.79 -47.90 -18.50
N LYS A 216 -81.59 -48.93 -18.23
CA LYS A 216 -81.23 -50.36 -18.31
C LYS A 216 -82.03 -50.90 -19.50
N ALA A 217 -81.32 -51.57 -20.41
CA ALA A 217 -81.81 -52.32 -21.58
C ALA A 217 -82.28 -51.46 -22.76
#